data_AF-A0A4C1X2B0-F1
#
_entry.id   AF-A0A4C1X2B0-F1
#
_cell.length_a   1.000
_cell.length_b   1.000
_cell.length_c   1.000
_cell.angle_alpha   90.00
_cell.angle_beta   90.00
_cell.angle_gamma   90.00
#
_symmetry.space_group_name_H-M   'P 1'
#
loop_
_entity.id
_entity.type
_entity.pdbx_description
1 polymer ?
#
loop_
_entity_poly.entity_id
_entity_poly.type
_entity_poly.pdbx_seq_one_letter_code
_entity_poly.pdbx_strand_id
1 'polypeptide(L)' 'MARRHERTHSTRRLIRAGVPQGSTPSPLLYSAYTNDVPRPSSSGVQLALFADDTALFTEIGIGAPDSPSSPPEGH' A
#
# COMPACT_ATOMS: atom_id res chain seq x y z
N MET A 1 -24.62 35.93 9.16
CA MET A 1 -25.84 35.20 9.54
C MET A 1 -25.43 33.79 9.99
N ALA A 2 -25.45 33.51 11.30
CA ALA A 2 -25.08 32.20 11.82
C ALA A 2 -26.30 31.29 11.83
N ARG A 3 -26.27 30.15 11.11
CA ARG A 3 -27.30 29.12 11.23
C ARG A 3 -27.21 28.51 12.62
N ARG A 4 -28.16 28.84 13.50
CA ARG A 4 -28.34 28.17 14.78
C ARG A 4 -28.88 26.76 14.50
N HIS A 5 -28.03 25.75 14.66
CA HIS A 5 -28.42 24.35 14.52
C HIS A 5 -29.16 23.94 15.81
N GLU A 6 -30.48 24.04 15.80
CA GLU A 6 -31.34 23.66 16.91
C GLU A 6 -31.27 22.13 17.11
N ARG A 7 -30.42 21.67 18.03
CA ARG A 7 -30.40 20.34 18.69
C ARG A 7 -30.99 19.14 17.93
N THR A 8 -30.72 18.99 16.64
CA THR A 8 -31.07 17.80 15.87
C THR A 8 -29.94 16.80 15.97
N HIS A 9 -30.19 15.69 16.68
CA HIS A 9 -29.27 14.55 16.69
C HIS A 9 -29.54 13.63 15.50
N SER A 10 -28.49 13.18 14.82
CA SER A 10 -28.58 12.13 13.80
C SER A 10 -29.07 10.82 14.42
N THR A 11 -29.83 10.03 13.66
CA THR A 11 -30.22 8.68 14.07
C THR A 11 -29.01 7.74 14.06
N ARG A 12 -28.93 6.83 15.05
CA ARG A 12 -27.87 5.81 15.09
C ARG A 12 -28.02 4.84 13.93
N ARG A 13 -26.90 4.45 13.31
CA ARG A 13 -26.83 3.45 12.23
C ARG A 13 -25.64 2.52 12.49
N LEU A 14 -25.78 1.26 12.08
CA LEU A 14 -24.68 0.30 12.10
C LEU A 14 -23.70 0.57 10.95
N ILE A 15 -22.41 0.40 11.21
CA ILE A 15 -21.36 0.38 10.17
C ILE A 15 -21.33 -1.04 9.61
N ARG A 16 -21.68 -1.20 8.33
CA ARG A 16 -21.76 -2.52 7.67
C ARG A 16 -20.47 -2.94 7.00
N ALA A 17 -19.57 -2.01 6.71
CA ALA A 17 -18.32 -2.24 6.01
C ALA A 17 -17.29 -1.18 6.37
N GLY A 18 -16.02 -1.52 6.21
CA GLY A 18 -14.91 -0.67 6.58
C GLY A 18 -14.74 -0.55 8.09
N VAL A 19 -13.91 0.41 8.49
CA VAL A 19 -13.60 0.70 9.90
C VAL A 19 -14.07 2.11 10.26
N PRO A 20 -14.48 2.39 11.50
CA PRO A 20 -14.93 3.73 11.88
C PRO A 20 -13.77 4.74 11.77
N GLN A 21 -14.01 5.90 11.14
CA GLN A 21 -13.00 6.95 11.07
C GLN A 21 -12.67 7.48 12.47
N GLY A 22 -11.39 7.67 12.76
CA GLY A 22 -10.92 8.16 14.06
C GLY A 22 -10.89 7.11 15.17
N SER A 23 -11.22 5.83 14.88
CA SER A 23 -11.04 4.75 15.85
C SER A 23 -9.57 4.34 15.95
N THR A 24 -9.07 4.12 17.16
CA THR A 24 -7.68 3.71 17.43
C THR A 24 -7.24 2.46 16.66
N PRO A 25 -8.05 1.38 16.52
CA PRO A 25 -7.63 0.20 15.76
C PRO A 25 -7.76 0.37 14.23
N SER A 26 -8.47 1.39 13.75
CA SER A 26 -8.75 1.55 12.30
C SER A 26 -7.51 1.54 11.42
N PRO A 27 -6.41 2.25 11.75
CA PRO A 27 -5.20 2.23 10.92
C PRO A 27 -4.58 0.83 10.81
N LEU A 28 -4.54 0.07 11.91
CA LEU A 28 -3.98 -1.28 11.92
C LEU A 28 -4.83 -2.26 11.10
N LEU A 29 -6.16 -2.23 11.30
CA LEU A 29 -7.09 -3.09 10.56
C LEU A 29 -7.08 -2.78 9.07
N TYR A 30 -6.97 -1.50 8.70
CA TYR A 30 -6.87 -1.09 7.30
C TYR A 30 -5.56 -1.59 6.67
N SER A 31 -4.42 -1.43 7.34
CA SER A 31 -3.13 -1.95 6.84
C SER A 31 -3.09 -3.48 6.72
N ALA A 32 -3.76 -4.20 7.63
CA ALA A 32 -3.87 -5.65 7.54
C ALA A 32 -4.75 -6.08 6.36
N TYR A 33 -5.84 -5.35 6.10
CA TYR A 33 -6.72 -5.58 4.97
C TYR A 33 -6.00 -5.38 3.64
N THR A 34 -5.20 -4.33 3.48
CA THR A 34 -4.50 -4.05 2.22
C THR A 34 -3.22 -4.87 2.01
N ASN A 35 -2.74 -5.60 3.02
CA ASN A 35 -1.50 -6.39 2.92
C ASN A 35 -1.61 -7.60 1.99
N ASP A 36 -2.83 -8.04 1.67
CA ASP A 36 -3.09 -9.17 0.77
C ASP A 36 -2.94 -8.83 -0.73
N VAL A 37 -2.71 -7.55 -1.05
CA VAL A 37 -2.46 -7.09 -2.41
C VAL A 37 -1.32 -7.91 -3.05
N PRO A 38 -1.53 -8.51 -4.23
CA PRO A 38 -0.53 -9.34 -4.88
C PRO A 38 0.78 -8.61 -5.09
N ARG A 39 1.88 -9.24 -4.68
CA ARG A 39 3.22 -8.70 -4.89
C ARG A 39 3.64 -8.89 -6.36
N PRO A 40 4.26 -7.89 -7.00
CA PRO A 40 4.80 -8.04 -8.35
C PRO A 40 5.72 -9.24 -8.47
N SER A 41 5.56 -10.04 -9.52
CA SER A 41 6.42 -11.19 -9.81
C SER A 41 7.58 -10.84 -10.75
N SER A 42 7.53 -9.67 -11.39
CA SER A 42 8.58 -9.17 -12.28
C SER A 42 9.82 -8.75 -11.49
N SER A 43 11.00 -9.21 -11.93
CA SER A 43 12.27 -8.77 -11.34
C SER A 43 12.46 -7.27 -11.52
N GLY A 44 12.91 -6.60 -10.46
CA GLY A 44 13.11 -5.16 -10.46
C GLY A 44 11.86 -4.33 -10.19
N VAL A 45 10.72 -4.92 -9.79
CA VAL A 45 9.53 -4.16 -9.33
C VAL A 45 9.30 -4.39 -7.84
N GLN A 46 9.26 -3.32 -7.05
CA GLN A 46 8.98 -3.36 -5.61
C GLN A 46 7.64 -2.68 -5.30
N LEU A 47 6.87 -3.27 -4.39
CA LEU A 47 5.59 -2.74 -3.89
C LEU A 47 5.76 -2.19 -2.48
N ALA A 48 5.33 -0.95 -2.23
CA ALA A 48 5.14 -0.41 -0.90
C ALA A 48 3.69 0.04 -0.70
N LEU A 49 3.14 -0.28 0.47
CA LEU A 49 1.78 0.03 0.88
C LEU A 49 1.84 0.84 2.17
N PHE A 50 1.13 1.96 2.23
CA PHE A 50 0.99 2.73 3.46
C PHE A 50 -0.33 3.49 3.46
N ALA A 51 -1.21 3.19 4.43
CA ALA A 51 -2.58 3.71 4.40
C ALA A 51 -3.17 3.54 2.98
N ASP A 52 -3.89 4.52 2.46
CA ASP A 52 -4.47 4.52 1.11
C ASP A 52 -3.43 4.69 -0.02
N ASP A 53 -2.16 4.96 0.31
CA ASP A 53 -1.09 5.08 -0.67
C ASP A 53 -0.56 3.71 -1.10
N THR A 54 -0.37 3.58 -2.42
CA THR A 54 0.28 2.43 -3.06
C THR A 54 1.38 2.94 -3.98
N ALA A 55 2.61 2.52 -3.73
CA ALA A 55 3.76 2.87 -4.55
C ALA A 55 4.37 1.62 -5.20
N LEU A 56 4.65 1.73 -6.51
CA LEU A 56 5.43 0.75 -7.27
C LEU A 56 6.75 1.40 -7.67
N PHE A 57 7.86 0.78 -7.30
CA PHE A 57 9.21 1.20 -7.66
C PHE A 57 9.77 0.25 -8.70
N THR A 58 10.44 0.78 -9.73
CA THR A 58 11.12 -0.03 -10.73
C THR A 58 12.62 0.25 -10.73
N GLU A 59 13.42 -0.82 -10.71
CA GLU A 59 14.83 -0.76 -11.02
C GLU A 59 14.96 -0.78 -12.54
N ILE A 60 15.22 0.39 -13.13
CA ILE A 60 15.61 0.48 -14.52
C ILE A 60 17.04 -0.06 -14.59
N GLY A 61 17.20 -1.26 -15.14
CA GLY A 61 18.50 -1.86 -15.38
C GLY A 61 19.32 -0.98 -16.32
N ILE A 62 20.17 -0.11 -15.76
CA ILE A 62 21.42 0.22 -16.42
C ILE A 62 22.24 -1.04 -16.23
N GLY A 63 22.45 -1.80 -17.31
CA GLY A 63 23.07 -3.12 -17.29
C GLY A 63 24.25 -3.15 -16.33
N ALA A 64 24.28 -4.18 -15.46
CA ALA A 64 25.37 -4.36 -14.52
C ALA A 64 26.69 -4.25 -15.29
N PRO A 65 27.55 -3.25 -15.00
CA PRO A 65 28.92 -3.35 -15.42
C PRO A 65 29.49 -4.56 -14.66
N ASP A 66 30.28 -5.38 -15.33
CA ASP A 66 31.15 -6.37 -14.68
C ASP A 66 30.49 -7.70 -14.27
N SER A 67 29.89 -8.43 -15.23
CA SER A 67 29.92 -9.89 -15.12
C SER A 67 31.32 -10.39 -15.52
N PRO A 68 32.09 -11.07 -14.66
CA PRO A 68 33.41 -11.57 -15.03
C PRO A 68 33.26 -12.64 -16.13
N SER A 69 34.06 -12.52 -17.18
CA SER A 69 34.11 -13.49 -18.28
C SER A 69 34.47 -14.87 -17.74
N SER A 70 33.68 -15.88 -18.07
CA SER A 70 34.00 -17.29 -17.81
C SER A 70 35.41 -17.64 -18.33
N PRO A 71 36.21 -18.44 -17.60
CA PRO A 71 37.52 -18.85 -18.09
C PRO A 71 37.38 -19.75 -19.32
N PRO A 72 38.39 -19.76 -20.22
CA PRO A 72 38.32 -20.58 -21.42
C PRO A 72 38.39 -22.06 -21.04
N GLU A 73 37.46 -22.86 -21.56
CA GLU A 73 37.53 -24.32 -21.49
C GLU A 73 38.76 -24.79 -22.27
N GLY A 74 39.68 -25.47 -21.59
CA GLY A 74 40.89 -26.01 -22.17
C GLY A 74 40.61 -27.22 -23.06
N HIS A 75 41.29 -27.27 -24.20
CA HIS A 75 41.42 -28.45 -25.06
C HIS A 75 42.51 -29.40 -24.53
#